data_AF-G4ZAJ3-F1
#
_entry.id   AF-G4ZAJ3-F1
#
_cell.length_a   1.000
_cell.length_b   1.000
_cell.length_c   1.000
_cell.angle_alpha   90.00
_cell.angle_beta   90.00
_cell.angle_gamma   90.00
#
_symmetry.space_group_name_H-M   'P 1'
#
loop_
_entity.id
_entity.type
_entity.pdbx_description
1 polymer ?
#
loop_
_entity_poly.entity_id
_entity_poly.type
_entity_poly.pdbx_seq_one_letter_code
_entity_poly.pdbx_strand_id
1 'polypeptide(L)'
;MSVASQVPANSQRSRATAVKSFEDFLAKKEVTLTEVHDRISKDSTGKSLFVILDKYGWFLVKNVGRQGVALSKNTVLSYFGNVKNWLADLYPQQSQCVAKKLQKMLSTLDRYCEKKPEQGVTKQAPPCTKKYIKTIISALYMHASASSDYLDAALVALMWYLYGRGSEAEQLEKAQLCVYPGTNRGMIYLRFKRVKTASQQ
;
A
#
# COMPACT_ATOMS: atom_id res chain seq x y z
N MET A 1 -15.33 -21.54 -0.99
CA MET A 1 -14.08 -20.78 -1.13
C MET A 1 -13.78 -20.11 0.21
N SER A 2 -12.64 -20.41 0.84
CA SER A 2 -12.27 -19.82 2.13
C SER A 2 -11.99 -18.31 1.98
N VAL A 3 -12.44 -17.50 2.94
CA VAL A 3 -12.23 -16.03 2.97
C VAL A 3 -10.74 -15.65 2.89
N ALA A 4 -9.84 -16.55 3.33
CA ALA A 4 -8.39 -16.37 3.21
C ALA A 4 -7.87 -16.35 1.77
N SER A 5 -8.58 -16.98 0.82
CA SER A 5 -8.20 -17.03 -0.60
C SER A 5 -8.44 -15.73 -1.38
N GLN A 6 -9.04 -14.71 -0.74
CA GLN A 6 -9.43 -13.45 -1.39
C GLN A 6 -8.49 -12.27 -1.09
N VAL A 7 -7.47 -12.44 -0.24
CA VAL A 7 -6.54 -11.35 0.09
C VAL A 7 -5.51 -11.18 -1.02
N PRO A 8 -5.39 -10.00 -1.65
CA PRO A 8 -4.42 -9.75 -2.71
C PRO A 8 -2.98 -10.04 -2.26
N ALA A 9 -2.16 -10.62 -3.14
CA ALA A 9 -0.76 -10.97 -2.84
C ALA A 9 0.04 -9.77 -2.29
N ASN A 10 -0.20 -8.55 -2.78
CA ASN A 10 0.44 -7.34 -2.28
C ASN A 10 0.07 -7.02 -0.83
N SER A 11 -1.18 -7.27 -0.42
CA SER A 11 -1.62 -7.10 0.96
C SER A 11 -0.98 -8.14 1.88
N GLN A 12 -0.82 -9.38 1.41
CA GLN A 12 -0.10 -10.42 2.15
C GLN A 12 1.37 -10.04 2.38
N ARG A 13 2.07 -9.58 1.33
CA ARG A 13 3.47 -9.10 1.46
C ARG A 13 3.59 -7.90 2.38
N SER A 14 2.63 -6.97 2.32
CA SER A 14 2.60 -5.79 3.19
C SER A 14 2.45 -6.20 4.67
N ARG A 15 1.56 -7.16 4.95
CA ARG A 15 1.39 -7.74 6.29
C ARG A 15 2.65 -8.44 6.76
N ALA A 16 3.25 -9.30 5.94
CA ALA A 16 4.49 -10.00 6.28
C ALA A 16 5.64 -9.04 6.59
N THR A 17 5.78 -7.97 5.80
CA THR A 17 6.79 -6.92 6.03
C THR A 17 6.56 -6.20 7.36
N ALA A 18 5.30 -5.87 7.67
CA ALA A 18 4.96 -5.23 8.93
C ALA A 18 5.17 -6.15 10.15
N VAL A 19 4.86 -7.45 10.03
CA VAL A 19 5.11 -8.45 11.08
C VAL A 19 6.61 -8.61 11.32
N LYS A 20 7.42 -8.67 10.26
CA LYS A 20 8.89 -8.68 10.41
C LYS A 20 9.41 -7.44 11.15
N SER A 21 8.88 -6.25 10.84
CA SER A 21 9.22 -5.03 11.59
C SER A 21 8.80 -5.08 13.05
N PHE A 22 7.75 -5.84 13.38
CA PHE A 22 7.31 -6.06 14.76
C PHE A 22 8.23 -7.05 15.48
N GLU A 23 8.65 -8.13 14.82
CA GLU A 23 9.66 -9.05 15.36
C GLU A 23 11.00 -8.35 15.64
N ASP A 24 11.46 -7.46 14.74
CA ASP A 24 12.65 -6.63 14.96
C ASP A 24 12.50 -5.72 16.20
N PHE A 25 11.30 -5.19 16.44
CA PHE A 25 10.98 -4.43 17.65
C PHE A 25 11.08 -5.29 18.91
N LEU A 26 10.54 -6.51 18.87
CA LEU A 26 10.58 -7.44 19.99
C LEU A 26 12.01 -7.88 20.30
N ALA A 27 12.81 -8.18 19.28
CA ALA A 27 14.23 -8.50 19.43
C ALA A 27 15.00 -7.36 20.12
N LYS A 28 14.76 -6.10 19.74
CA LYS A 28 15.34 -4.91 20.41
C LYS A 28 14.88 -4.72 21.86
N LYS A 29 13.78 -5.35 22.25
CA LYS A 29 13.27 -5.37 23.62
C LYS A 29 13.65 -6.64 24.38
N GLU A 30 14.44 -7.52 23.75
CA GLU A 30 14.83 -8.82 24.30
C GLU A 30 13.62 -9.66 24.69
N VAL A 31 12.52 -9.53 23.93
CA VAL A 31 11.29 -10.30 24.09
C VAL A 31 11.11 -11.17 22.86
N THR A 32 10.72 -12.41 23.06
CA THR A 32 10.40 -13.33 21.96
C THR A 32 8.95 -13.18 21.52
N LEU A 33 8.66 -13.53 20.27
CA LEU A 33 7.29 -13.53 19.76
C LEU A 33 6.39 -14.50 20.55
N THR A 34 6.93 -15.64 20.99
CA THR A 34 6.22 -16.64 21.80
C THR A 34 5.78 -16.08 23.16
N GLU A 35 6.65 -15.33 23.85
CA GLU A 35 6.30 -14.69 25.12
C GLU A 35 5.19 -13.64 24.96
N VAL A 36 5.20 -12.91 23.84
CA VAL A 36 4.12 -11.97 23.51
C VAL A 36 2.80 -12.71 23.31
N HIS A 37 2.80 -13.80 22.54
CA HIS A 37 1.61 -14.62 22.33
C HIS A 37 1.06 -15.20 23.64
N ASP A 38 1.94 -15.73 24.50
CA ASP A 38 1.57 -16.25 25.82
C ASP A 38 0.92 -15.17 26.70
N ARG A 39 1.55 -13.99 26.80
CA ARG A 39 1.00 -12.85 27.56
C ARG A 39 -0.37 -12.38 27.06
N ILE A 40 -0.56 -12.28 25.75
CA ILE A 40 -1.86 -11.86 25.19
C ILE A 40 -2.91 -12.95 25.45
N SER A 41 -2.56 -14.22 25.28
CA SER A 41 -3.50 -15.34 25.46
C SER A 41 -4.03 -15.44 26.90
N LYS A 42 -3.17 -15.15 27.89
CA LYS A 42 -3.52 -15.20 29.33
C LYS A 42 -4.29 -13.96 29.81
N ASP A 43 -4.33 -12.89 29.03
CA ASP A 43 -5.00 -11.64 29.39
C ASP A 43 -6.33 -11.45 28.66
N SER A 44 -7.40 -11.88 29.31
CA SER A 44 -8.77 -11.72 28.81
C SER A 44 -9.22 -10.25 28.69
N THR A 45 -8.54 -9.30 29.37
CA THR A 45 -8.91 -7.88 29.33
C THR A 45 -8.38 -7.16 28.09
N GLY A 46 -7.46 -7.79 27.35
CA GLY A 46 -6.79 -7.21 26.18
C GLY A 46 -5.79 -6.09 26.50
N LYS A 47 -5.48 -5.84 27.77
CA LYS A 47 -4.50 -4.80 28.17
C LYS A 47 -3.10 -5.10 27.63
N SER A 48 -2.68 -6.35 27.62
CA SER A 48 -1.39 -6.81 27.12
C SER A 48 -1.27 -6.53 25.61
N LEU A 49 -2.32 -6.86 24.85
CA LEU A 49 -2.41 -6.51 23.42
C LEU A 49 -2.27 -5.01 23.21
N PHE A 50 -3.02 -4.21 23.98
CA PHE A 50 -2.95 -2.75 23.91
C PHE A 50 -1.54 -2.21 24.21
N VAL A 51 -0.92 -2.64 25.31
CA VAL A 51 0.41 -2.16 25.73
C VAL A 51 1.50 -2.54 24.73
N ILE A 52 1.43 -3.74 24.17
CA ILE A 52 2.38 -4.20 23.14
C ILE A 52 2.26 -3.35 21.87
N LEU A 53 1.02 -3.10 21.42
CA LEU A 53 0.77 -2.25 20.26
C LEU A 53 1.15 -0.78 20.52
N ASP A 54 0.94 -0.25 21.73
CA ASP A 54 1.36 1.11 22.10
C ASP A 54 2.88 1.27 22.00
N LYS A 55 3.63 0.34 22.61
CA LYS A 55 5.09 0.33 22.54
C LYS A 55 5.59 0.17 21.11
N TYR A 56 4.94 -0.67 20.31
CA TYR A 56 5.27 -0.83 18.90
C TYR A 56 4.99 0.43 18.08
N GLY A 57 3.85 1.11 18.30
CA GLY A 57 3.54 2.39 17.67
C GLY A 57 4.62 3.44 17.95
N TRP A 58 5.04 3.56 19.22
CA TRP A 58 6.15 4.43 19.60
C TRP A 58 7.49 4.02 19.00
N PHE A 59 7.75 2.71 18.90
CA PHE A 59 8.93 2.22 18.20
C PHE A 59 8.93 2.68 16.75
N LEU A 60 7.84 2.52 16.00
CA LEU A 60 7.75 2.94 14.60
C LEU A 60 8.00 4.44 14.41
N VAL A 61 7.43 5.26 15.29
CA VAL A 61 7.57 6.73 15.22
C VAL A 61 9.01 7.18 15.51
N LYS A 62 9.71 6.46 16.40
CA LYS A 62 11.12 6.72 16.73
C LYS A 62 12.09 6.00 15.80
N ASN A 63 11.63 5.01 15.04
CA ASN A 63 12.50 4.21 14.20
C ASN A 63 13.02 5.04 13.03
N VAL A 64 14.30 4.86 12.78
CA VAL A 64 15.02 5.52 11.71
C VAL A 64 15.24 4.47 10.61
N GLY A 65 14.78 4.78 9.41
CA GLY A 65 14.88 3.89 8.25
C GLY A 65 16.31 3.77 7.72
N ARG A 66 16.45 3.09 6.57
CA ARG A 66 17.73 2.71 5.96
C ARG A 66 18.69 3.88 5.61
N GLN A 67 18.24 5.13 5.68
CA GLN A 67 19.03 6.31 5.32
C GLN A 67 19.17 7.32 6.48
N GLY A 68 18.94 6.91 7.73
CA GLY A 68 18.96 7.89 8.83
C GLY A 68 17.70 8.76 8.88
N VAL A 69 16.72 8.50 8.00
CA VAL A 69 15.46 9.25 7.91
C VAL A 69 14.35 8.55 8.69
N ALA A 70 13.60 9.29 9.48
CA ALA A 70 12.41 8.76 10.17
C ALA A 70 11.41 8.16 9.17
N LEU A 71 10.70 7.11 9.59
CA LEU A 71 9.63 6.53 8.77
C LEU A 71 8.57 7.59 8.42
N SER A 72 8.05 7.54 7.19
CA SER A 72 6.96 8.43 6.76
C SER A 72 5.64 8.07 7.46
N LYS A 73 4.73 9.04 7.62
CA LYS A 73 3.36 8.84 8.15
C LYS A 73 2.70 7.59 7.55
N ASN A 74 2.68 7.48 6.23
CA ASN A 74 2.05 6.36 5.53
C ASN A 74 2.67 5.01 5.90
N THR A 75 3.99 4.96 6.09
CA THR A 75 4.68 3.73 6.49
C THR A 75 4.34 3.34 7.92
N VAL A 76 4.38 4.31 8.85
CA VAL A 76 4.03 4.09 10.26
C VAL A 76 2.61 3.55 10.39
N LEU A 77 1.64 4.23 9.77
CA LEU A 77 0.22 3.84 9.83
C LEU A 77 -0.02 2.48 9.15
N SER A 78 0.65 2.21 8.04
CA SER A 78 0.53 0.93 7.34
C SER A 78 1.10 -0.22 8.18
N TYR A 79 2.29 -0.06 8.77
CA TYR A 79 2.90 -1.11 9.60
C TYR A 79 2.10 -1.35 10.87
N PHE A 80 1.71 -0.29 11.57
CA PHE A 80 0.86 -0.40 12.75
C PHE A 80 -0.48 -1.06 12.41
N GLY A 81 -1.14 -0.61 11.33
CA GLY A 81 -2.43 -1.15 10.90
C GLY A 81 -2.35 -2.64 10.57
N ASN A 82 -1.33 -3.07 9.84
CA ASN A 82 -1.12 -4.48 9.49
C ASN A 82 -0.87 -5.35 10.72
N VAL A 83 -0.02 -4.91 11.67
CA VAL A 83 0.27 -5.68 12.89
C VAL A 83 -0.93 -5.71 13.83
N LYS A 84 -1.63 -4.58 13.99
CA LYS A 84 -2.87 -4.49 14.77
C LYS A 84 -3.92 -5.46 14.24
N ASN A 85 -4.17 -5.45 12.93
CA ASN A 85 -5.11 -6.36 12.30
C ASN A 85 -4.64 -7.81 12.42
N TRP A 86 -3.32 -8.05 12.33
CA TRP A 86 -2.79 -9.40 12.49
C TRP A 86 -2.98 -9.99 13.88
N LEU A 87 -2.69 -9.22 14.93
CA LEU A 87 -2.96 -9.64 16.29
C LEU A 87 -4.47 -9.71 16.60
N ALA A 88 -5.28 -8.84 15.99
CA ALA A 88 -6.74 -8.90 16.14
C ALA A 88 -7.34 -10.18 15.54
N ASP A 89 -6.82 -10.65 14.40
CA ASP A 89 -7.26 -11.91 13.78
C ASP A 89 -6.91 -13.11 14.67
N LEU A 90 -5.78 -13.07 15.38
CA LEU A 90 -5.35 -14.13 16.31
C LEU A 90 -6.08 -14.07 17.66
N TYR A 91 -6.44 -12.87 18.12
CA TYR A 91 -7.00 -12.60 19.45
C TYR A 91 -8.26 -11.72 19.37
N PRO A 92 -9.35 -12.21 18.75
CA PRO A 92 -10.52 -11.40 18.46
C PRO A 92 -11.21 -10.87 19.72
N GLN A 93 -11.30 -11.69 20.78
CA GLN A 93 -11.93 -11.27 22.05
C GLN A 93 -11.15 -10.15 22.73
N GLN A 94 -9.84 -10.33 22.92
CA GLN A 94 -8.96 -9.33 23.51
C GLN A 94 -8.97 -8.03 22.69
N SER A 95 -8.95 -8.14 21.36
CA SER A 95 -9.04 -6.99 20.44
C SER A 95 -10.33 -6.22 20.63
N GLN A 96 -11.48 -6.90 20.76
CA GLN A 96 -12.77 -6.27 21.01
C GLN A 96 -12.79 -5.51 22.34
N CYS A 97 -12.19 -6.05 23.41
CA CYS A 97 -12.10 -5.39 24.72
C CYS A 97 -11.37 -4.04 24.67
N VAL A 98 -10.38 -3.90 23.78
CA VAL A 98 -9.56 -2.67 23.66
C VAL A 98 -9.78 -1.89 22.36
N ALA A 99 -10.78 -2.24 21.54
CA ALA A 99 -10.99 -1.68 20.21
C ALA A 99 -10.99 -0.14 20.18
N LYS A 100 -11.77 0.50 21.09
CA LYS A 100 -11.82 1.96 21.20
C LYS A 100 -10.47 2.59 21.55
N LYS A 101 -9.69 1.92 22.41
CA LYS A 101 -8.34 2.38 22.80
C LYS A 101 -7.35 2.25 21.65
N LEU A 102 -7.41 1.16 20.88
CA LEU A 102 -6.58 0.96 19.69
C LEU A 102 -6.89 1.98 18.59
N GLN A 103 -8.17 2.33 18.40
CA GLN A 103 -8.54 3.41 17.46
C GLN A 103 -7.99 4.77 17.91
N LYS A 104 -8.13 5.12 19.20
CA LYS A 104 -7.55 6.36 19.74
C LYS A 104 -6.03 6.41 19.60
N MET A 105 -5.35 5.28 19.76
CA MET A 105 -3.92 5.16 19.55
C MET A 105 -3.53 5.44 18.09
N LEU A 106 -4.26 4.86 17.13
CA LEU A 106 -4.03 5.11 15.70
C LEU A 106 -4.16 6.61 15.37
N SER A 107 -5.21 7.28 15.86
CA SER A 107 -5.38 8.74 15.69
C SER A 107 -4.26 9.54 16.36
N THR A 108 -3.73 9.06 17.49
CA THR A 108 -2.61 9.72 18.19
C THR A 108 -1.32 9.60 17.39
N LEU A 109 -1.03 8.42 16.84
CA LEU A 109 0.11 8.19 15.94
C LEU A 109 0.00 9.05 14.69
N ASP A 110 -1.20 9.14 14.11
CA ASP A 110 -1.47 9.93 12.92
C ASP A 110 -1.13 11.40 13.14
N ARG A 111 -1.73 12.01 14.17
CA ARG A 111 -1.47 13.41 14.57
C ARG A 111 -0.01 13.66 14.94
N TYR A 112 0.67 12.68 15.55
CA TYR A 112 2.08 12.83 15.88
C TYR A 112 2.95 12.87 14.62
N CYS A 113 2.66 12.00 13.64
CA CYS A 113 3.38 11.99 12.37
C CYS A 113 3.17 13.28 11.57
N GLU A 114 1.96 13.85 11.58
CA GLU A 114 1.67 15.14 10.92
C GLU A 114 2.48 16.31 11.46
N LYS A 115 2.81 16.31 12.75
CA LYS A 115 3.56 17.40 13.39
C LYS A 115 5.07 17.34 13.13
N LYS A 116 5.58 16.31 12.46
CA LYS A 116 7.03 16.23 12.14
C LYS A 116 7.37 17.15 10.96
N PRO A 117 8.17 18.20 11.16
CA PRO A 117 8.49 19.18 10.11
C PRO A 117 9.29 18.57 8.94
N GLU A 118 9.97 17.44 9.15
CA GLU A 118 10.79 16.76 8.14
C GLU A 118 10.04 15.69 7.32
N GLN A 119 8.81 15.33 7.69
CA GLN A 119 8.04 14.38 6.88
C GLN A 119 7.48 15.09 5.65
N GLY A 120 8.29 15.10 4.59
CA GLY A 120 7.92 15.66 3.31
C GLY A 120 6.52 15.23 2.89
N VAL A 121 5.74 16.20 2.40
CA VAL A 121 4.47 16.00 1.69
C VAL A 121 4.65 14.79 0.77
N THR A 122 3.69 13.87 0.78
CA THR A 122 3.70 12.67 -0.06
C THR A 122 4.26 13.01 -1.44
N LYS A 123 5.35 12.36 -1.83
CA LYS A 123 6.02 12.58 -3.13
C LYS A 123 5.13 12.03 -4.23
N GLN A 124 4.11 12.80 -4.59
CA GLN A 124 3.24 12.48 -5.71
C GLN A 124 3.98 12.79 -7.01
N ALA A 125 3.77 11.95 -8.02
CA ALA A 125 4.23 12.28 -9.36
C ALA A 125 3.57 13.61 -9.79
N PRO A 126 4.30 14.51 -10.47
CA PRO A 126 3.72 15.74 -10.96
C PRO A 126 2.55 15.45 -11.91
N PRO A 127 1.54 16.33 -11.96
CA PRO A 127 0.40 16.14 -12.85
C PRO A 127 0.89 16.09 -14.30
N CYS A 128 0.57 14.99 -14.98
CA CYS A 128 0.83 14.85 -16.39
C CYS A 128 -0.28 15.53 -17.20
N THR A 129 0.08 16.25 -18.25
CA THR A 129 -0.87 16.90 -19.15
C THR A 129 -0.87 16.21 -20.51
N LYS A 130 -1.96 16.34 -21.26
CA LYS A 130 -2.04 15.84 -22.64
C LYS A 130 -0.94 16.43 -23.53
N LYS A 131 -0.48 17.65 -23.25
CA LYS A 131 0.65 18.28 -23.96
C LYS A 131 1.94 17.52 -23.69
N TYR A 132 2.27 17.24 -22.42
CA TYR A 132 3.47 16.48 -22.07
C TYR A 132 3.46 15.08 -22.69
N ILE A 133 2.33 14.39 -22.70
CA ILE A 133 2.20 13.07 -23.34
C ILE A 133 2.47 13.15 -24.84
N LYS A 134 1.89 14.14 -25.54
CA LYS A 134 2.17 14.33 -26.97
C LYS A 134 3.65 14.55 -27.23
N THR A 135 4.31 15.39 -26.42
CA THR A 135 5.76 15.63 -26.54
C THR A 135 6.57 14.36 -26.35
N ILE A 136 6.25 13.54 -25.33
CA ILE A 136 6.93 12.26 -25.09
C ILE A 136 6.74 11.31 -26.27
N ILE A 137 5.50 11.13 -26.73
CA ILE A 137 5.19 10.26 -27.87
C ILE A 137 5.93 10.72 -29.12
N SER A 138 5.91 12.02 -29.43
CA SER A 138 6.64 12.58 -30.57
C SER A 138 8.14 12.35 -30.47
N ALA A 139 8.74 12.50 -29.29
CA ALA A 139 10.16 12.22 -29.07
C ALA A 139 10.48 10.72 -29.27
N LEU A 140 9.64 9.81 -28.75
CA LEU A 140 9.80 8.36 -28.93
C LEU A 140 9.74 7.98 -30.41
N TYR A 141 8.77 8.52 -31.17
CA TYR A 141 8.69 8.28 -32.61
C TYR A 141 9.86 8.88 -33.40
N MET A 142 10.36 10.05 -33.00
CA MET A 142 11.47 10.73 -33.69
C MET A 142 12.80 10.00 -33.54
N HIS A 143 13.00 9.29 -32.43
CA HIS A 143 14.22 8.55 -32.12
C HIS A 143 14.04 7.03 -32.18
N ALA A 144 12.89 6.55 -32.69
CA ALA A 144 12.61 5.13 -32.76
C ALA A 144 13.61 4.41 -33.69
N SER A 145 14.25 3.38 -33.16
CA SER A 145 15.20 2.52 -33.86
C SER A 145 14.87 1.02 -33.71
N ALA A 146 14.03 0.67 -32.73
CA ALA A 146 13.59 -0.68 -32.44
C ALA A 146 12.07 -0.76 -32.27
N SER A 147 11.53 -1.98 -32.41
CA SER A 147 10.11 -2.25 -32.18
C SER A 147 9.63 -1.88 -30.76
N SER A 148 10.53 -1.95 -29.77
CA SER A 148 10.27 -1.54 -28.39
C SER A 148 9.91 -0.06 -28.26
N ASP A 149 10.51 0.82 -29.06
CA ASP A 149 10.29 2.26 -28.97
C ASP A 149 8.85 2.63 -29.35
N TYR A 150 8.30 1.92 -30.33
CA TYR A 150 6.90 2.04 -30.73
C TYR A 150 5.94 1.46 -29.68
N LEU A 151 6.34 0.38 -29.00
CA LEU A 151 5.56 -0.18 -27.88
C LEU A 151 5.53 0.80 -26.70
N ASP A 152 6.64 1.45 -26.38
CA ASP A 152 6.72 2.46 -25.33
C ASP A 152 5.84 3.67 -25.67
N ALA A 153 5.85 4.13 -26.92
CA ALA A 153 4.97 5.20 -27.38
C ALA A 153 3.48 4.83 -27.24
N ALA A 154 3.11 3.60 -27.62
CA ALA A 154 1.75 3.09 -27.46
C ALA A 154 1.36 2.95 -25.98
N LEU A 155 2.28 2.49 -25.13
CA LEU A 155 2.06 2.36 -23.69
C LEU A 155 1.85 3.72 -23.02
N VAL A 156 2.66 4.73 -23.35
CA VAL A 156 2.49 6.10 -22.84
C VAL A 156 1.12 6.66 -23.21
N ALA A 157 0.67 6.42 -24.46
CA ALA A 157 -0.66 6.82 -24.91
C ALA A 157 -1.77 6.08 -24.12
N LEU A 158 -1.63 4.76 -23.93
CA LEU A 158 -2.58 3.93 -23.21
C LEU A 158 -2.68 4.31 -21.73
N MET A 159 -1.55 4.61 -21.09
CA MET A 159 -1.45 5.01 -19.68
C MET A 159 -2.27 6.27 -19.39
N TRP A 160 -2.43 7.19 -20.34
CA TRP A 160 -3.33 8.34 -20.19
C TRP A 160 -4.78 7.91 -19.94
N TYR A 161 -5.28 6.96 -20.73
CA TYR A 161 -6.64 6.44 -20.63
C TYR A 161 -6.83 5.48 -19.44
N LEU A 162 -5.75 4.86 -18.98
CA LEU A 162 -5.70 4.05 -17.76
C LEU A 162 -5.41 4.87 -16.50
N TYR A 163 -5.39 6.22 -16.59
CA TYR A 163 -5.12 7.12 -15.46
C TYR A 163 -3.80 6.81 -14.73
N GLY A 164 -2.77 6.41 -15.48
CA GLY A 164 -1.43 6.18 -14.99
C GLY A 164 -1.23 4.87 -14.22
N ARG A 165 -2.16 3.91 -14.31
CA ARG A 165 -2.06 2.64 -13.56
C ARG A 165 -1.44 1.52 -14.38
N GLY A 166 -0.15 1.27 -14.11
CA GLY A 166 0.61 0.20 -14.76
C GLY A 166 0.00 -1.19 -14.59
N SER A 167 -0.59 -1.50 -13.43
CA SER A 167 -1.23 -2.80 -13.21
C SER A 167 -2.45 -3.04 -14.10
N GLU A 168 -3.16 -1.98 -14.52
CA GLU A 168 -4.27 -2.11 -15.47
C GLU A 168 -3.74 -2.32 -16.89
N ALA A 169 -2.58 -1.76 -17.23
CA ALA A 169 -1.93 -1.97 -18.52
C ALA A 169 -1.42 -3.41 -18.65
N GLU A 170 -0.84 -3.98 -17.59
CA GLU A 170 -0.33 -5.35 -17.55
C GLU A 170 -1.42 -6.41 -17.73
N GLN A 171 -2.64 -6.13 -17.23
CA GLN A 171 -3.78 -7.06 -17.29
C GLN A 171 -4.61 -6.93 -18.56
N LEU A 172 -4.26 -6.00 -19.45
CA LEU A 172 -5.04 -5.74 -20.65
C LEU A 172 -4.82 -6.82 -21.69
N GLU A 173 -5.89 -7.46 -22.13
CA GLU A 173 -5.84 -8.51 -23.15
C GLU A 173 -6.23 -7.97 -24.53
N LYS A 174 -5.70 -8.58 -25.60
CA LYS A 174 -6.03 -8.20 -26.99
C LYS A 174 -7.55 -8.25 -27.27
N ALA A 175 -8.26 -9.20 -26.67
CA ALA A 175 -9.72 -9.36 -26.81
C ALA A 175 -10.53 -8.18 -26.23
N GLN A 176 -9.88 -7.34 -25.40
CA GLN A 176 -10.47 -6.15 -24.80
C GLN A 176 -10.30 -4.89 -25.67
N LEU A 177 -9.57 -4.99 -26.78
CA LEU A 177 -9.45 -3.94 -27.79
C LEU A 177 -10.42 -4.18 -28.95
N CYS A 178 -11.23 -3.16 -29.25
CA CYS A 178 -12.12 -3.16 -30.40
C CYS A 178 -11.88 -1.90 -31.25
N VAL A 179 -11.96 -2.02 -32.57
CA VAL A 179 -11.97 -0.86 -33.48
C VAL A 179 -13.42 -0.51 -33.80
N TYR A 180 -13.80 0.75 -33.60
CA TYR A 180 -15.17 1.18 -33.87
C TYR A 180 -15.44 1.27 -35.38
N PRO A 181 -16.50 0.61 -35.90
CA PRO A 181 -16.79 0.60 -37.33
C PRO A 181 -17.56 1.82 -37.85
N GLY A 182 -17.95 2.78 -36.98
CA GLY A 182 -18.78 3.93 -37.35
C GLY A 182 -18.03 5.12 -37.99
N THR A 183 -18.73 6.25 -38.13
CA THR A 183 -18.28 7.47 -38.85
C THR A 183 -16.94 8.04 -38.37
N ASN A 184 -16.54 7.76 -37.13
CA ASN A 184 -15.18 8.01 -36.63
C ASN A 184 -14.27 6.81 -36.92
N ARG A 185 -13.94 6.60 -38.21
CA ARG A 185 -13.05 5.51 -38.64
C ARG A 185 -11.73 5.55 -37.86
N GLY A 186 -11.37 4.41 -37.24
CA GLY A 186 -10.07 4.23 -36.59
C GLY A 186 -10.03 4.50 -35.09
N MET A 187 -11.16 4.77 -34.41
CA MET A 187 -11.17 4.86 -32.95
C MET A 187 -11.02 3.49 -32.29
N ILE A 188 -10.09 3.39 -31.33
CA ILE A 188 -9.87 2.20 -30.51
C ILE A 188 -10.68 2.33 -29.22
N TYR A 189 -11.49 1.32 -28.93
CA TYR A 189 -12.20 1.14 -27.67
C TYR A 189 -11.48 0.11 -26.79
N LEU A 190 -11.36 0.45 -25.51
CA LEU A 190 -10.75 -0.39 -24.49
C LEU A 190 -11.79 -0.81 -23.47
N ARG A 191 -12.06 -2.11 -23.32
CA ARG A 191 -12.94 -2.64 -22.27
C ARG A 191 -12.11 -3.30 -21.18
N PHE A 192 -11.98 -2.64 -20.03
CA PHE A 192 -11.25 -3.20 -18.89
C PHE A 192 -12.04 -3.05 -17.59
N LYS A 193 -11.81 -3.96 -16.65
CA LYS A 193 -12.38 -3.87 -15.30
C LYS A 193 -11.38 -3.18 -14.38
N ARG A 194 -11.85 -2.13 -13.74
CA ARG A 194 -11.10 -1.42 -12.73
C ARG A 194 -11.11 -2.21 -11.41
N VAL A 195 -9.95 -2.73 -10.99
CA VAL A 195 -9.80 -3.42 -9.70
C VAL A 195 -9.08 -2.51 -8.72
N LYS A 196 -9.72 -2.19 -7.58
CA LYS A 196 -9.06 -1.56 -6.43
C LYS A 196 -8.89 -2.64 -5.35
N THR A 197 -7.65 -3.01 -5.08
CA THR A 197 -7.29 -4.07 -4.12
C THR A 197 -7.06 -3.59 -2.69
N ALA A 198 -7.19 -2.29 -2.42
CA ALA A 198 -7.09 -1.73 -1.08
C ALA A 198 -8.48 -1.37 -0.55
N SER A 199 -9.01 -2.22 0.33
CA SER A 199 -10.10 -1.88 1.26
C SER A 199 -9.54 -0.95 2.35
N GLN A 200 -9.53 0.35 2.08
CA GLN A 200 -9.68 1.30 3.18
C GLN A 200 -11.19 1.53 3.31
N GLN A 201 -11.77 0.88 4.33
CA GLN A 201 -13.02 1.33 4.95
C GLN A 201 -12.70 2.49 5.89
#